data_AF-A0A2R6MWM2-F1
#
_entry.id   AF-A0A2R6MWM2-F1
#
_cell.length_a   1.000
_cell.length_b   1.000
_cell.length_c   1.000
_cell.angle_alpha   90.00
_cell.angle_beta   90.00
_cell.angle_gamma   90.00
#
_symmetry.space_group_name_H-M   'P 1'
#
loop_
_entity.id
_entity.type
_entity.pdbx_description
1 polymer ?
#
loop_
_entity_poly.entity_id
_entity_poly.type
_entity_poly.pdbx_seq_one_letter_code
_entity_poly.pdbx_strand_id
1 'polypeptide(L)'
;MLTLGDEEPLLLDIKEGVQHALYIGKQERRFTQDEIRLDKIRLNKLQYIVNEDRDLGLTFGWFKYGPAPEDVTTDTGVELSPQPGDAIPHLDESRLPSKDFLSTEAFAYYFLRELDDEFDRIVTAEKTKVYLEEFYDEYASKDEYAARFTDLYKASACLQQTLDKIGDGTDWHQNSTEYYYELDGNFLPVSEEIKKHESLEHTLEPLEEYRKLLTSIISEADTEEELSAGQQAFITNAIRKFYNTVWDFVAQEISLETMRGENVDELRPGVEATAEKYRKGSWKAELESLAERRESVGLEPEIEDMEELESGGNEQDDGQSLDKEMVKRISQMGAEVISE
;
A
#
# COMPACT_ATOMS: atom_id res chain seq x y z
N MET A 1 -26.06 -9.50 -12.95
CA MET A 1 -26.25 -8.06 -13.07
C MET A 1 -26.75 -7.48 -11.77
N LEU A 2 -25.79 -7.37 -10.84
CA LEU A 2 -25.72 -6.39 -9.79
C LEU A 2 -25.92 -5.00 -10.38
N THR A 3 -26.67 -4.19 -9.65
CA THR A 3 -26.70 -2.74 -9.81
C THR A 3 -25.75 -2.10 -8.82
N LEU A 4 -25.44 -0.80 -8.99
CA LEU A 4 -24.62 -0.06 -8.03
C LEU A 4 -25.16 -0.15 -6.59
N GLY A 5 -26.48 -0.14 -6.42
CA GLY A 5 -27.13 -0.28 -5.11
C GLY A 5 -27.03 -1.67 -4.48
N ASP A 6 -26.57 -2.67 -5.23
CA ASP A 6 -26.40 -4.05 -4.76
C ASP A 6 -24.96 -4.34 -4.28
N GLU A 7 -23.96 -3.52 -4.68
CA GLU A 7 -22.55 -3.77 -4.31
C GLU A 7 -22.33 -3.61 -2.81
N GLU A 8 -22.85 -2.55 -2.19
CA GLU A 8 -22.72 -2.31 -0.76
C GLU A 8 -23.34 -3.44 0.11
N PRO A 9 -24.60 -3.87 -0.11
CA PRO A 9 -25.17 -5.02 0.58
C PRO A 9 -24.34 -6.30 0.46
N LEU A 10 -23.81 -6.59 -0.73
CA LEU A 10 -23.01 -7.78 -0.97
C LEU A 10 -21.63 -7.71 -0.27
N LEU A 11 -20.96 -6.57 -0.34
CA LEU A 11 -19.71 -6.33 0.39
C LEU A 11 -19.92 -6.47 1.91
N LEU A 12 -21.10 -6.11 2.41
CA LEU A 12 -21.49 -6.27 3.81
C LEU A 12 -21.73 -7.74 4.18
N ASP A 13 -22.44 -8.51 3.35
CA ASP A 13 -22.60 -9.97 3.51
C ASP A 13 -21.23 -10.68 3.55
N ILE A 14 -20.32 -10.33 2.64
CA ILE A 14 -18.96 -10.91 2.61
C ILE A 14 -18.19 -10.56 3.88
N LYS A 15 -18.23 -9.29 4.30
CA LYS A 15 -17.53 -8.81 5.50
C LYS A 15 -18.02 -9.50 6.77
N GLU A 16 -19.33 -9.59 6.96
CA GLU A 16 -19.89 -10.30 8.11
C GLU A 16 -19.58 -11.80 8.03
N GLY A 17 -19.51 -12.36 6.81
CA GLY A 17 -19.04 -13.71 6.56
C GLY A 17 -17.60 -13.93 7.03
N VAL A 18 -16.70 -12.97 6.74
CA VAL A 18 -15.32 -12.97 7.26
C VAL A 18 -15.31 -12.89 8.79
N GLN A 19 -16.09 -12.00 9.40
CA GLN A 19 -16.15 -11.85 10.86
C GLN A 19 -16.68 -13.12 11.54
N HIS A 20 -17.65 -13.79 10.93
CA HIS A 20 -18.17 -15.05 11.41
C HIS A 20 -17.17 -16.20 11.22
N ALA A 21 -16.47 -16.24 10.08
CA ALA A 21 -15.38 -17.16 9.82
C ALA A 21 -14.27 -17.03 10.86
N LEU A 22 -13.87 -15.81 11.21
CA LEU A 22 -12.91 -15.56 12.29
C LEU A 22 -13.41 -16.10 13.64
N TYR A 23 -14.70 -15.92 13.95
CA TYR A 23 -15.29 -16.43 15.18
C TYR A 23 -15.23 -17.97 15.24
N ILE A 24 -15.67 -18.65 14.18
CA ILE A 24 -15.63 -20.12 14.10
C ILE A 24 -14.18 -20.62 14.11
N GLY A 25 -13.29 -20.04 13.30
CA GLY A 25 -11.87 -20.43 13.23
C GLY A 25 -11.16 -20.36 14.58
N LYS A 26 -11.50 -19.35 15.41
CA LYS A 26 -11.06 -19.27 16.79
C LYS A 26 -11.61 -20.39 17.68
N GLN A 27 -12.89 -20.76 17.55
CA GLN A 27 -13.46 -21.91 18.28
C GLN A 27 -12.80 -23.22 17.86
N GLU A 28 -12.42 -23.33 16.58
CA GLU A 28 -11.69 -24.46 16.00
C GLU A 28 -10.18 -24.45 16.29
N ARG A 29 -9.68 -23.41 16.97
CA ARG A 29 -8.27 -23.22 17.34
C ARG A 29 -7.32 -23.13 16.13
N ARG A 30 -7.79 -22.58 15.02
CA ARG A 30 -6.94 -22.25 13.86
C ARG A 30 -5.99 -21.11 14.18
N PHE A 31 -6.47 -20.14 14.96
CA PHE A 31 -5.73 -18.99 15.46
C PHE A 31 -6.37 -18.45 16.74
N THR A 32 -5.62 -17.62 17.45
CA THR A 32 -6.00 -16.95 18.69
C THR A 32 -6.47 -15.51 18.43
N GLN A 33 -7.12 -14.89 19.41
CA GLN A 33 -7.64 -13.52 19.26
C GLN A 33 -6.52 -12.51 18.98
N ASP A 34 -5.37 -12.71 19.61
CA ASP A 34 -4.19 -11.86 19.52
C ASP A 34 -3.36 -12.10 18.27
N GLU A 35 -3.60 -13.18 17.51
CA GLU A 35 -3.03 -13.42 16.19
C GLU A 35 -3.85 -12.76 15.07
N ILE A 36 -5.12 -12.46 15.29
CA ILE A 36 -5.99 -11.85 14.27
C ILE A 36 -5.55 -10.42 13.97
N ARG A 37 -5.32 -10.13 12.69
CA ARG A 37 -4.86 -8.86 12.13
C ARG A 37 -5.74 -8.43 10.96
N LEU A 38 -7.06 -8.47 11.09
CA LEU A 38 -7.95 -8.05 10.01
C LEU A 38 -8.05 -6.52 9.92
N ASP A 39 -7.39 -5.93 8.92
CA ASP A 39 -7.51 -4.52 8.55
C ASP A 39 -8.31 -4.36 7.25
N LYS A 40 -8.59 -3.11 6.83
CA LYS A 40 -9.31 -2.82 5.59
C LYS A 40 -8.58 -3.36 4.35
N ILE A 41 -7.25 -3.39 4.36
CA ILE A 41 -6.46 -3.87 3.22
C ILE A 41 -6.69 -5.37 3.03
N ARG A 42 -6.59 -6.15 4.10
CA ARG A 42 -6.86 -7.60 4.09
C ARG A 42 -8.32 -7.92 3.79
N LEU A 43 -9.27 -7.15 4.33
CA LEU A 43 -10.68 -7.32 3.98
C LEU A 43 -10.90 -7.15 2.48
N ASN A 44 -10.31 -6.11 1.86
CA ASN A 44 -10.40 -5.91 0.41
C ASN A 44 -9.82 -7.10 -0.37
N LYS A 45 -8.79 -7.78 0.15
CA LYS A 45 -8.20 -8.97 -0.49
C LYS A 45 -9.15 -10.15 -0.41
N LEU A 46 -9.72 -10.40 0.75
CA LEU A 46 -10.72 -11.46 0.93
C LEU A 46 -11.95 -11.23 0.04
N GLN A 47 -12.41 -9.98 -0.06
CA GLN A 47 -13.52 -9.61 -0.94
C GLN A 47 -13.17 -9.80 -2.42
N TYR A 48 -11.96 -9.42 -2.85
CA TYR A 48 -11.49 -9.65 -4.21
C TYR A 48 -11.40 -11.15 -4.54
N ILE A 49 -10.78 -11.94 -3.66
CA ILE A 49 -10.60 -13.39 -3.88
C ILE A 49 -11.96 -14.08 -4.06
N VAL A 50 -12.91 -13.83 -3.15
CA VAL A 50 -14.25 -14.45 -3.27
C VAL A 50 -15.02 -13.92 -4.48
N ASN A 51 -14.81 -12.65 -4.87
CA ASN A 51 -15.43 -12.09 -6.07
C ASN A 51 -14.98 -12.85 -7.32
N GLU A 52 -13.68 -13.06 -7.49
CA GLU A 52 -13.11 -13.77 -8.64
C GLU A 52 -13.48 -15.26 -8.62
N ASP A 53 -13.38 -15.93 -7.47
CA ASP A 53 -13.65 -17.36 -7.36
C ASP A 53 -15.14 -17.72 -7.58
N ARG A 54 -16.04 -16.79 -7.25
CA ARG A 54 -17.49 -17.00 -7.32
C ARG A 54 -18.17 -16.21 -8.44
N ASP A 55 -17.43 -15.44 -9.21
CA ASP A 55 -17.95 -14.57 -10.28
C ASP A 55 -19.11 -13.70 -9.77
N LEU A 56 -18.89 -12.99 -8.65
CA LEU A 56 -19.96 -12.24 -7.99
C LEU A 56 -20.37 -10.97 -8.74
N GLY A 57 -19.57 -10.51 -9.70
CA GLY A 57 -19.84 -9.33 -10.52
C GLY A 57 -19.56 -7.98 -9.83
N LEU A 58 -18.96 -7.97 -8.62
CA LEU A 58 -18.59 -6.73 -7.93
C LEU A 58 -17.56 -5.95 -8.75
N THR A 59 -17.65 -4.62 -8.69
CA THR A 59 -16.70 -3.75 -9.36
C THR A 59 -15.45 -3.51 -8.54
N PHE A 60 -14.32 -3.98 -9.06
CA PHE A 60 -12.99 -3.83 -8.47
C PHE A 60 -12.06 -3.08 -9.41
N GLY A 61 -11.20 -2.24 -8.84
CA GLY A 61 -10.02 -1.68 -9.51
C GLY A 61 -8.77 -1.92 -8.67
N TRP A 62 -7.60 -1.85 -9.30
CA TRP A 62 -6.33 -1.89 -8.57
C TRP A 62 -5.95 -0.47 -8.14
N PHE A 63 -6.05 -0.22 -6.83
CA PHE A 63 -5.79 1.08 -6.20
C PHE A 63 -4.52 1.03 -5.34
N LYS A 64 -4.44 1.89 -4.31
CA LYS A 64 -3.27 2.11 -3.44
C LYS A 64 -2.62 0.83 -2.91
N TYR A 65 -3.41 -0.17 -2.57
CA TYR A 65 -2.90 -1.42 -1.99
C TYR A 65 -3.29 -2.64 -2.82
N GLY A 66 -3.49 -2.48 -4.14
CA GLY A 66 -3.97 -3.50 -5.06
C GLY A 66 -5.50 -3.50 -5.19
N PRO A 67 -6.14 -4.66 -5.44
CA PRO A 67 -7.57 -4.72 -5.71
C PRO A 67 -8.38 -4.23 -4.51
N ALA A 68 -9.35 -3.36 -4.79
CA ALA A 68 -10.34 -2.87 -3.83
C ALA A 68 -11.65 -2.50 -4.57
N PRO A 69 -12.80 -2.60 -3.89
CA PRO A 69 -14.04 -2.06 -4.43
C PRO A 69 -13.96 -0.54 -4.52
N GLU A 70 -14.48 0.04 -5.60
CA GLU A 70 -14.44 1.49 -5.84
C GLU A 70 -15.55 2.25 -5.09
N ASP A 71 -16.69 1.62 -4.79
CA ASP A 71 -17.71 2.21 -3.92
C ASP A 71 -17.28 2.11 -2.44
N VAL A 72 -16.45 3.07 -2.03
CA VAL A 72 -15.98 3.25 -0.65
C VAL A 72 -17.06 3.91 0.23
N THR A 73 -18.35 3.64 0.02
CA THR A 73 -19.40 3.97 1.00
C THR A 73 -19.31 3.16 2.28
N THR A 74 -18.53 2.08 2.30
CA THR A 74 -18.09 1.42 3.54
C THR A 74 -16.96 2.19 4.25
N ASP A 75 -17.16 3.50 4.45
CA ASP A 75 -16.45 4.34 5.41
C ASP A 75 -17.17 4.33 6.78
N THR A 76 -17.83 3.21 7.10
CA THR A 76 -18.29 2.97 8.46
C THR A 76 -17.08 2.47 9.24
N GLY A 77 -16.71 3.16 10.32
CA GLY A 77 -15.69 2.75 11.27
C GLY A 77 -16.08 1.43 11.96
N VAL A 78 -16.04 0.34 11.21
CA VAL A 78 -16.56 -0.95 11.64
C VAL A 78 -15.46 -1.74 12.29
N GLU A 79 -15.82 -2.30 13.43
CA GLU A 79 -15.03 -3.24 14.19
C GLU A 79 -14.79 -4.51 13.35
N LEU A 80 -13.61 -4.66 12.77
CA LEU A 80 -13.18 -5.87 12.04
C LEU A 80 -12.78 -7.00 12.99
N SER A 81 -13.59 -7.22 14.02
CA SER A 81 -13.39 -8.25 15.05
C SER A 81 -14.25 -9.49 14.77
N PRO A 82 -13.88 -10.66 15.33
CA PRO A 82 -14.68 -11.88 15.23
C PRO A 82 -16.08 -11.68 15.81
N GLN A 83 -17.12 -12.10 15.09
CA GLN A 83 -18.51 -11.95 15.53
C GLN A 83 -19.26 -13.29 15.56
N PRO A 84 -19.94 -13.62 16.67
CA PRO A 84 -20.78 -14.80 16.74
C PRO A 84 -22.02 -14.63 15.85
N GLY A 85 -22.57 -15.74 15.36
CA GLY A 85 -23.65 -15.71 14.37
C GLY A 85 -24.94 -15.05 14.88
N ASP A 86 -25.23 -15.14 16.17
CA ASP A 86 -26.39 -14.49 16.79
C ASP A 86 -26.31 -12.96 16.84
N ALA A 87 -25.11 -12.39 16.64
CA ALA A 87 -24.89 -10.96 16.50
C ALA A 87 -25.02 -10.46 15.05
N ILE A 88 -25.19 -11.36 14.08
CA ILE A 88 -25.23 -11.06 12.65
C ILE A 88 -26.69 -11.12 12.14
N PRO A 89 -27.31 -9.97 11.77
CA PRO A 89 -28.74 -9.92 11.47
C PRO A 89 -29.19 -10.76 10.28
N HIS A 90 -28.37 -10.88 9.24
CA HIS A 90 -28.66 -11.61 8.00
C HIS A 90 -27.70 -12.79 7.83
N LEU A 91 -27.52 -13.60 8.88
CA LEU A 91 -26.61 -14.74 8.83
C LEU A 91 -27.05 -15.77 7.78
N ASP A 92 -28.32 -16.19 7.84
CA ASP A 92 -28.84 -17.33 7.08
C ASP A 92 -29.43 -16.94 5.70
N GLU A 93 -29.45 -15.66 5.37
CA GLU A 93 -30.01 -15.11 4.13
C GLU A 93 -29.09 -14.05 3.52
N SER A 94 -29.15 -13.86 2.20
CA SER A 94 -28.48 -12.72 1.57
C SER A 94 -29.29 -11.44 1.77
N ARG A 95 -28.60 -10.31 1.90
CA ARG A 95 -29.23 -8.99 1.84
C ARG A 95 -29.75 -8.65 0.45
N LEU A 96 -29.25 -9.33 -0.59
CA LEU A 96 -29.70 -9.11 -1.95
C LEU A 96 -31.06 -9.78 -2.20
N PRO A 97 -31.95 -9.14 -2.97
CA PRO A 97 -33.31 -9.63 -3.20
C PRO A 97 -33.38 -10.91 -4.06
N SER A 98 -32.29 -11.29 -4.72
CA SER A 98 -32.24 -12.53 -5.52
C SER A 98 -31.77 -13.73 -4.68
N LYS A 99 -32.41 -14.89 -4.91
CA LYS A 99 -32.06 -16.15 -4.24
C LYS A 99 -30.77 -16.78 -4.74
N ASP A 100 -30.17 -16.23 -5.80
CA ASP A 100 -28.97 -16.77 -6.42
C ASP A 100 -27.69 -16.30 -5.72
N PHE A 101 -27.78 -15.31 -4.82
CA PHE A 101 -26.64 -14.84 -4.03
C PHE A 101 -26.43 -15.65 -2.76
N LEU A 102 -25.16 -15.79 -2.37
CA LEU A 102 -24.76 -16.51 -1.17
C LEU A 102 -25.21 -15.75 0.10
N SER A 103 -25.63 -16.49 1.12
CA SER A 103 -25.85 -15.92 2.46
C SER A 103 -24.53 -15.59 3.14
N THR A 104 -24.59 -14.77 4.20
CA THR A 104 -23.45 -14.48 5.07
C THR A 104 -22.80 -15.75 5.63
N GLU A 105 -23.60 -16.74 6.05
CA GLU A 105 -23.10 -18.05 6.51
C GLU A 105 -22.36 -18.80 5.40
N ALA A 106 -22.87 -18.75 4.16
CA ALA A 106 -22.21 -19.39 3.03
C ALA A 106 -20.85 -18.74 2.69
N PHE A 107 -20.72 -17.43 2.85
CA PHE A 107 -19.42 -16.75 2.77
C PHE A 107 -18.48 -17.20 3.89
N ALA A 108 -18.96 -17.30 5.14
CA ALA A 108 -18.15 -17.80 6.25
C ALA A 108 -17.64 -19.23 5.99
N TYR A 109 -18.50 -20.10 5.45
CA TYR A 109 -18.12 -21.44 5.03
C TYR A 109 -17.07 -21.42 3.93
N TYR A 110 -17.23 -20.60 2.89
CA TYR A 110 -16.24 -20.45 1.82
C TYR A 110 -14.86 -20.07 2.39
N PHE A 111 -14.79 -19.04 3.24
CA PHE A 111 -13.51 -18.61 3.80
C PHE A 111 -12.84 -19.71 4.65
N LEU A 112 -13.60 -20.42 5.48
CA LEU A 112 -13.02 -21.45 6.35
C LEU A 112 -12.74 -22.78 5.66
N ARG A 113 -13.47 -23.15 4.61
CA ARG A 113 -13.44 -24.51 4.06
C ARG A 113 -12.94 -24.59 2.64
N GLU A 114 -13.13 -23.53 1.85
CA GLU A 114 -12.69 -23.50 0.46
C GLU A 114 -11.40 -22.68 0.33
N LEU A 115 -11.33 -21.49 0.93
CA LEU A 115 -10.10 -20.70 0.98
C LEU A 115 -9.11 -21.27 2.03
N ASP A 116 -9.63 -21.78 3.14
CA ASP A 116 -8.94 -22.61 4.13
C ASP A 116 -7.59 -22.03 4.62
N ASP A 117 -6.46 -22.69 4.41
CA ASP A 117 -5.14 -22.24 4.87
C ASP A 117 -4.79 -20.82 4.37
N GLU A 118 -5.27 -20.43 3.20
CA GLU A 118 -5.06 -19.09 2.68
C GLU A 118 -5.81 -18.04 3.52
N PHE A 119 -7.02 -18.36 3.98
CA PHE A 119 -7.76 -17.46 4.87
C PHE A 119 -6.98 -17.22 6.17
N ASP A 120 -6.44 -18.26 6.77
CA ASP A 120 -5.62 -18.17 7.98
C ASP A 120 -4.40 -17.28 7.74
N ARG A 121 -3.64 -17.55 6.66
CA ARG A 121 -2.45 -16.75 6.30
C ARG A 121 -2.78 -15.27 6.16
N ILE A 122 -3.86 -14.94 5.45
CA ILE A 122 -4.27 -13.55 5.23
C ILE A 122 -4.58 -12.86 6.57
N VAL A 123 -5.36 -13.50 7.44
CA VAL A 123 -5.86 -12.88 8.67
C VAL A 123 -4.88 -12.91 9.84
N THR A 124 -3.82 -13.72 9.79
CA THR A 124 -2.80 -13.80 10.85
C THR A 124 -1.43 -13.26 10.45
N ALA A 125 -1.22 -12.84 9.19
CA ALA A 125 0.05 -12.27 8.76
C ALA A 125 0.46 -11.09 9.65
N GLU A 126 1.69 -11.09 10.15
CA GLU A 126 2.15 -10.10 11.15
C GLU A 126 2.24 -8.67 10.57
N LYS A 127 2.81 -8.54 9.36
CA LYS A 127 3.03 -7.25 8.69
C LYS A 127 2.25 -7.18 7.38
N THR A 128 1.30 -6.24 7.28
CA THR A 128 0.40 -6.12 6.12
C THR A 128 1.17 -5.97 4.81
N LYS A 129 2.24 -5.16 4.78
CA LYS A 129 2.99 -4.88 3.54
C LYS A 129 3.86 -6.04 3.07
N VAL A 130 4.38 -6.84 4.01
CA VAL A 130 5.10 -8.09 3.68
C VAL A 130 4.13 -9.08 3.04
N TYR A 131 2.93 -9.22 3.61
CA TYR A 131 1.86 -10.02 3.02
C TYR A 131 1.45 -9.53 1.63
N LEU A 132 1.41 -8.21 1.40
CA LEU A 132 1.04 -7.67 0.08
C LEU A 132 1.95 -8.16 -1.04
N GLU A 133 3.25 -8.32 -0.79
CA GLU A 133 4.18 -8.86 -1.80
C GLU A 133 3.79 -10.28 -2.22
N GLU A 134 3.53 -11.16 -1.24
CA GLU A 134 3.08 -12.54 -1.49
C GLU A 134 1.72 -12.57 -2.20
N PHE A 135 0.79 -11.70 -1.78
CA PHE A 135 -0.51 -11.55 -2.42
C PHE A 135 -0.37 -11.13 -3.90
N TYR A 136 0.52 -10.20 -4.22
CA TYR A 136 0.71 -9.76 -5.60
C TYR A 136 1.31 -10.87 -6.47
N ASP A 137 2.26 -11.64 -5.96
CA ASP A 137 2.80 -12.79 -6.69
C ASP A 137 1.72 -13.82 -7.02
N GLU A 138 0.82 -14.12 -6.07
CA GLU A 138 -0.20 -15.16 -6.24
C GLU A 138 -1.43 -14.69 -7.04
N TYR A 139 -1.86 -13.43 -6.87
CA TYR A 139 -3.14 -12.94 -7.39
C TYR A 139 -2.99 -11.88 -8.50
N ALA A 140 -2.01 -10.97 -8.42
CA ALA A 140 -1.83 -9.97 -9.48
C ALA A 140 -1.44 -10.64 -10.80
N SER A 141 -0.57 -11.64 -10.74
CA SER A 141 -0.08 -12.39 -11.89
C SER A 141 -1.18 -13.16 -12.65
N LYS A 142 -2.30 -13.46 -12.00
CA LYS A 142 -3.46 -14.17 -12.57
C LYS A 142 -4.50 -13.22 -13.18
N ASP A 143 -4.50 -11.97 -12.76
CA ASP A 143 -5.36 -10.92 -13.29
C ASP A 143 -4.79 -10.40 -14.61
N GLU A 144 -5.47 -10.68 -15.73
CA GLU A 144 -5.00 -10.32 -17.08
C GLU A 144 -4.64 -8.83 -17.22
N TYR A 145 -5.33 -7.94 -16.49
CA TYR A 145 -5.14 -6.51 -16.61
C TYR A 145 -4.11 -5.96 -15.63
N ALA A 146 -4.02 -6.56 -14.45
CA ALA A 146 -3.11 -6.13 -13.40
C ALA A 146 -1.74 -6.84 -13.43
N ALA A 147 -1.63 -7.99 -14.10
CA ALA A 147 -0.39 -8.76 -14.16
C ALA A 147 0.83 -7.93 -14.59
N ARG A 148 0.63 -6.99 -15.53
CA ARG A 148 1.69 -6.08 -16.00
C ARG A 148 2.19 -5.08 -14.95
N PHE A 149 1.40 -4.81 -13.91
CA PHE A 149 1.77 -3.88 -12.82
C PHE A 149 2.26 -4.62 -11.56
N THR A 150 2.38 -5.95 -11.61
CA THR A 150 2.77 -6.78 -10.45
C THR A 150 4.08 -6.30 -9.83
N ASP A 151 5.13 -6.14 -10.65
CA ASP A 151 6.45 -5.71 -10.17
C ASP A 151 6.42 -4.29 -9.59
N LEU A 152 5.62 -3.39 -10.17
CA LEU A 152 5.41 -2.04 -9.65
C LEU A 152 4.76 -2.06 -8.26
N TYR A 153 3.74 -2.89 -8.05
CA TYR A 153 3.09 -3.05 -6.75
C TYR A 153 4.01 -3.64 -5.69
N LYS A 154 4.87 -4.59 -6.07
CA LYS A 154 5.89 -5.17 -5.17
C LYS A 154 6.97 -4.15 -4.81
N ALA A 155 7.52 -3.45 -5.80
CA ALA A 155 8.48 -2.38 -5.58
C ALA A 155 7.90 -1.28 -4.65
N SER A 156 6.64 -0.90 -4.88
CA SER A 156 5.94 0.05 -4.02
C SER A 156 5.71 -0.49 -2.61
N ALA A 157 5.36 -1.77 -2.45
CA ALA A 157 5.21 -2.38 -1.12
C ALA A 157 6.54 -2.39 -0.33
N CYS A 158 7.68 -2.61 -0.99
CA CYS A 158 9.00 -2.51 -0.38
C CYS A 158 9.30 -1.06 0.07
N LEU A 159 9.09 -0.08 -0.81
CA LEU A 159 9.24 1.34 -0.47
C LEU A 159 8.34 1.74 0.72
N GLN A 160 7.07 1.30 0.71
CA GLN A 160 6.13 1.57 1.79
C GLN A 160 6.58 0.99 3.14
N GLN A 161 7.25 -0.17 3.15
CA GLN A 161 7.82 -0.72 4.38
C GLN A 161 8.91 0.18 4.96
N THR A 162 9.79 0.73 4.12
CA THR A 162 10.80 1.70 4.56
C THR A 162 10.15 2.99 5.08
N LEU A 163 9.16 3.52 4.34
CA LEU A 163 8.41 4.70 4.76
C LEU A 163 7.69 4.50 6.09
N ASP A 164 7.06 3.34 6.30
CA ASP A 164 6.34 3.03 7.55
C ASP A 164 7.32 2.94 8.73
N LYS A 165 8.49 2.31 8.57
CA LYS A 165 9.53 2.27 9.62
C LYS A 165 9.99 3.66 10.03
N ILE A 166 10.14 4.60 9.09
CA ILE A 166 10.50 5.99 9.37
C ILE A 166 9.32 6.74 10.01
N GLY A 167 8.10 6.45 9.58
CA GLY A 167 6.89 7.14 10.04
C GLY A 167 6.41 6.74 11.44
N ASP A 168 6.71 5.52 11.89
CA ASP A 168 6.15 4.89 13.09
C ASP A 168 6.84 5.31 14.40
N GLY A 169 7.97 6.00 14.36
CA GLY A 169 8.68 6.43 15.56
C GLY A 169 10.00 7.14 15.26
N THR A 170 10.79 7.40 16.30
CA THR A 170 12.13 8.01 16.16
C THR A 170 13.25 6.97 16.08
N ASP A 171 12.95 5.68 16.20
CA ASP A 171 13.94 4.60 16.26
C ASP A 171 14.80 4.51 14.99
N TRP A 172 14.26 4.96 13.84
CA TRP A 172 14.99 5.02 12.58
C TRP A 172 16.15 6.03 12.62
N HIS A 173 16.05 7.08 13.43
CA HIS A 173 17.00 8.19 13.46
C HIS A 173 18.41 7.77 13.89
N GLN A 174 18.54 6.75 14.74
CA GLN A 174 19.85 6.19 15.13
C GLN A 174 20.57 5.49 13.96
N ASN A 175 19.84 5.13 12.91
CA ASN A 175 20.34 4.49 11.69
C ASN A 175 19.90 5.28 10.44
N SER A 176 19.69 6.58 10.59
CA SER A 176 19.25 7.55 9.56
C SER A 176 19.97 7.39 8.23
N THR A 177 21.31 7.27 8.24
CA THR A 177 22.11 7.06 7.02
C THR A 177 21.74 5.75 6.29
N GLU A 178 21.46 4.67 7.01
CA GLU A 178 21.00 3.41 6.41
C GLU A 178 19.62 3.59 5.76
N TYR A 179 18.70 4.26 6.47
CA TYR A 179 17.37 4.56 5.95
C TYR A 179 17.40 5.50 4.74
N TYR A 180 18.32 6.44 4.67
CA TYR A 180 18.54 7.28 3.50
C TYR A 180 18.87 6.42 2.26
N TYR A 181 19.85 5.52 2.37
CA TYR A 181 20.20 4.63 1.26
C TYR A 181 19.11 3.59 0.95
N GLU A 182 18.39 3.09 1.96
CA GLU A 182 17.24 2.19 1.77
C GLU A 182 16.12 2.90 1.01
N LEU A 183 15.81 4.16 1.34
CA LEU A 183 14.83 4.97 0.61
C LEU A 183 15.26 5.18 -0.84
N ASP A 184 16.48 5.65 -1.07
CA ASP A 184 16.96 5.93 -2.43
C ASP A 184 16.97 4.66 -3.30
N GLY A 185 17.44 3.56 -2.71
CA GLY A 185 17.43 2.24 -3.33
C GLY A 185 16.03 1.68 -3.61
N ASN A 186 15.03 2.03 -2.80
CA ASN A 186 13.64 1.57 -2.98
C ASN A 186 12.80 2.47 -3.89
N PHE A 187 13.12 3.77 -4.02
CA PHE A 187 12.48 4.64 -5.00
C PHE A 187 12.83 4.28 -6.44
N LEU A 188 14.09 3.90 -6.70
CA LEU A 188 14.57 3.60 -8.05
C LEU A 188 13.77 2.48 -8.74
N PRO A 189 13.54 1.30 -8.13
CA PRO A 189 12.69 0.26 -8.71
C PRO A 189 11.28 0.75 -9.04
N VAL A 190 10.67 1.59 -8.18
CA VAL A 190 9.33 2.14 -8.44
C VAL A 190 9.35 3.02 -9.69
N SER A 191 10.34 3.93 -9.81
CA SER A 191 10.51 4.81 -10.98
C SER A 191 10.79 4.00 -12.26
N GLU A 192 11.66 2.99 -12.19
CA GLU A 192 11.97 2.07 -13.29
C GLU A 192 10.72 1.33 -13.77
N GLU A 193 9.91 0.77 -12.87
CA GLU A 193 8.67 0.09 -13.23
C GLU A 193 7.64 1.05 -13.84
N ILE A 194 7.47 2.26 -13.29
CA ILE A 194 6.55 3.27 -13.88
C ILE A 194 6.98 3.61 -15.31
N LYS A 195 8.27 3.78 -15.60
CA LYS A 195 8.80 4.10 -16.94
C LYS A 195 8.48 3.03 -17.99
N LYS A 196 8.18 1.78 -17.59
CA LYS A 196 7.79 0.71 -18.52
C LYS A 196 6.36 0.86 -19.02
N HIS A 197 5.56 1.75 -18.42
CA HIS A 197 4.14 1.92 -18.72
C HIS A 197 3.86 3.33 -19.24
N GLU A 198 3.58 3.48 -20.54
CA GLU A 198 3.27 4.78 -21.16
C GLU A 198 2.09 5.50 -20.46
N SER A 199 1.09 4.74 -20.01
CA SER A 199 -0.06 5.26 -19.28
C SER A 199 0.28 5.92 -17.94
N LEU A 200 1.44 5.58 -17.36
CA LEU A 200 1.88 6.11 -16.07
C LEU A 200 2.93 7.23 -16.22
N GLU A 201 3.30 7.64 -17.43
CA GLU A 201 4.37 8.62 -17.68
C GLU A 201 4.18 9.92 -16.88
N HIS A 202 2.94 10.41 -16.79
CA HIS A 202 2.60 11.63 -16.05
C HIS A 202 2.82 11.56 -14.54
N THR A 203 3.01 10.35 -14.00
CA THR A 203 3.20 10.12 -12.56
C THR A 203 4.67 10.17 -12.14
N LEU A 204 5.62 10.14 -13.10
CA LEU A 204 7.05 10.15 -12.83
C LEU A 204 7.54 11.45 -12.20
N GLU A 205 7.14 12.60 -12.75
CA GLU A 205 7.52 13.92 -12.23
C GLU A 205 7.12 14.07 -10.73
N PRO A 206 5.85 13.85 -10.32
CA PRO A 206 5.48 13.90 -8.90
C PRO A 206 6.25 12.92 -8.02
N LEU A 207 6.59 11.72 -8.52
CA LEU A 207 7.35 10.74 -7.75
C LEU A 207 8.79 11.21 -7.50
N GLU A 208 9.49 11.70 -8.53
CA GLU A 208 10.88 12.16 -8.40
C GLU A 208 10.97 13.43 -7.56
N GLU A 209 10.04 14.38 -7.73
CA GLU A 209 10.00 15.60 -6.91
C GLU A 209 9.72 15.26 -5.43
N TYR A 210 8.85 14.30 -5.16
CA TYR A 210 8.63 13.81 -3.80
C TYR A 210 9.86 13.09 -3.24
N ARG A 211 10.52 12.23 -4.02
CA ARG A 211 11.76 11.55 -3.61
C ARG A 211 12.81 12.57 -3.20
N LYS A 212 13.08 13.58 -4.03
CA LYS A 212 14.04 14.65 -3.72
C LYS A 212 13.68 15.37 -2.42
N LEU A 213 12.41 15.75 -2.26
CA LEU A 213 11.95 16.45 -1.06
C LEU A 213 12.09 15.58 0.19
N LEU A 214 11.66 14.32 0.14
CA LEU A 214 11.72 13.43 1.29
C LEU A 214 13.18 13.09 1.64
N THR A 215 14.02 12.76 0.67
CA THR A 215 15.45 12.48 0.91
C THR A 215 16.17 13.68 1.52
N SER A 216 15.87 14.91 1.08
CA SER A 216 16.34 16.15 1.71
C SER A 216 15.89 16.23 3.17
N ILE A 217 14.60 16.03 3.47
CA ILE A 217 14.06 16.08 4.84
C ILE A 217 14.74 15.03 5.75
N ILE A 218 14.99 13.83 5.23
CA ILE A 218 15.64 12.75 5.98
C ILE A 218 17.13 13.03 6.19
N SER A 219 17.82 13.60 5.20
CA SER A 219 19.21 14.04 5.32
C SER A 219 19.36 15.15 6.36
N GLU A 220 18.48 16.14 6.34
CA GLU A 220 18.44 17.23 7.33
C GLU A 220 18.14 16.69 8.74
N ALA A 221 17.25 15.69 8.84
CA ALA A 221 16.99 15.03 10.12
C ALA A 221 18.18 14.20 10.63
N ASP A 222 19.05 13.68 9.75
CA ASP A 222 20.27 12.94 10.10
C ASP A 222 21.32 13.85 10.78
N THR A 223 21.36 15.14 10.43
CA THR A 223 22.34 16.08 11.03
C THR A 223 21.99 16.47 12.47
N GLU A 224 20.74 16.25 12.89
CA GLU A 224 20.27 16.50 14.25
C GLU A 224 20.72 15.38 15.21
N GLU A 225 21.17 15.74 16.42
CA GLU A 225 21.59 14.75 17.43
C GLU A 225 20.41 13.91 17.94
N GLU A 226 19.24 14.53 18.08
CA GLU A 226 17.98 13.86 18.44
C GLU A 226 16.80 14.56 17.76
N LEU A 227 15.81 13.79 17.31
CA LEU A 227 14.57 14.36 16.77
C LEU A 227 13.61 14.79 17.86
N SER A 228 13.18 16.04 17.80
CA SER A 228 12.02 16.51 18.56
C SER A 228 10.74 15.83 18.09
N ALA A 229 9.75 15.75 19.00
CA ALA A 229 8.41 15.25 18.65
C ALA A 229 7.75 16.07 17.51
N GLY A 230 8.11 17.34 17.37
CA GLY A 230 7.63 18.21 16.28
C GLY A 230 8.22 17.82 14.92
N GLN A 231 9.52 17.56 14.86
CA GLN A 231 10.21 17.09 13.66
C GLN A 231 9.68 15.71 13.24
N GLN A 232 9.58 14.75 14.18
CA GLN A 232 9.02 13.44 13.84
C GLN A 232 7.57 13.53 13.36
N ALA A 233 6.72 14.35 13.99
CA ALA A 233 5.34 14.55 13.53
C ALA A 233 5.27 15.20 12.13
N PHE A 234 6.24 16.05 11.77
CA PHE A 234 6.37 16.58 10.43
C PHE A 234 6.79 15.49 9.43
N ILE A 235 7.79 14.67 9.76
CA ILE A 235 8.25 13.55 8.92
C ILE A 235 7.13 12.53 8.69
N THR A 236 6.41 12.12 9.75
CA THR A 236 5.22 11.27 9.61
C THR A 236 4.17 11.89 8.67
N ASN A 237 3.97 13.21 8.70
CA ASN A 237 3.06 13.87 7.75
C ASN A 237 3.61 13.90 6.32
N ALA A 238 4.91 14.11 6.12
CA ALA A 238 5.55 14.04 4.81
C ALA A 238 5.39 12.64 4.19
N ILE A 239 5.57 11.59 4.99
CA ILE A 239 5.32 10.20 4.58
C ILE A 239 3.84 9.98 4.23
N ARG A 240 2.89 10.49 5.02
CA ARG A 240 1.46 10.41 4.69
C ARG A 240 1.11 11.05 3.34
N LYS A 241 1.87 12.05 2.89
CA LYS A 241 1.68 12.68 1.57
C LYS A 241 2.14 11.80 0.41
N PHE A 242 3.12 10.92 0.61
CA PHE A 242 3.40 9.86 -0.37
C PHE A 242 2.12 9.09 -0.68
N TYR A 243 1.51 8.55 0.39
CA TYR A 243 0.31 7.73 0.27
C TYR A 243 -0.84 8.51 -0.36
N ASN A 244 -1.14 9.72 0.11
CA ASN A 244 -2.38 10.41 -0.23
C ASN A 244 -2.28 11.34 -1.44
N THR A 245 -1.13 11.40 -2.11
CA THR A 245 -0.93 12.30 -3.25
C THR A 245 -0.15 11.61 -4.34
N VAL A 246 1.10 11.23 -4.06
CA VAL A 246 2.01 10.69 -5.09
C VAL A 246 1.59 9.28 -5.51
N TRP A 247 1.52 8.37 -4.55
CA TRP A 247 1.14 6.99 -4.82
C TRP A 247 -0.36 6.86 -5.09
N ASP A 248 -1.19 7.74 -4.53
CA ASP A 248 -2.60 7.82 -4.89
C ASP A 248 -2.76 8.12 -6.38
N PHE A 249 -2.00 9.08 -6.94
CA PHE A 249 -2.05 9.38 -8.37
C PHE A 249 -1.69 8.16 -9.24
N VAL A 250 -0.57 7.48 -8.93
CA VAL A 250 -0.17 6.24 -9.62
C VAL A 250 -1.29 5.19 -9.56
N ALA A 251 -1.87 5.00 -8.37
CA ALA A 251 -2.96 4.07 -8.16
C ALA A 251 -4.25 4.43 -8.93
N GLN A 252 -4.59 5.72 -9.06
CA GLN A 252 -5.75 6.15 -9.85
C GLN A 252 -5.54 5.81 -11.34
N GLU A 253 -4.35 6.06 -11.89
CA GLU A 253 -4.03 5.71 -13.29
C GLU A 253 -4.08 4.20 -13.54
N ILE A 254 -3.50 3.40 -12.65
CA ILE A 254 -3.58 1.93 -12.72
C ILE A 254 -5.04 1.47 -12.63
N SER A 255 -5.83 2.08 -11.76
CA SER A 255 -7.24 1.72 -11.59
C SER A 255 -8.05 1.95 -12.86
N LEU A 256 -7.85 3.06 -13.58
CA LEU A 256 -8.53 3.33 -14.86
C LEU A 256 -8.32 2.21 -15.87
N GLU A 257 -7.15 1.58 -15.84
CA GLU A 257 -6.81 0.49 -16.74
C GLU A 257 -7.31 -0.88 -16.25
N THR A 258 -7.40 -1.07 -14.94
CA THR A 258 -7.68 -2.38 -14.32
C THR A 258 -9.12 -2.54 -13.82
N MET A 259 -9.92 -1.47 -13.77
CA MET A 259 -11.27 -1.52 -13.18
C MET A 259 -12.24 -2.41 -13.98
N ARG A 260 -12.80 -3.44 -13.35
CA ARG A 260 -13.73 -4.43 -13.94
C ARG A 260 -14.89 -4.74 -12.99
N GLY A 261 -16.00 -5.23 -13.53
CA GLY A 261 -17.23 -5.56 -12.82
C GLY A 261 -18.48 -5.04 -13.52
N GLU A 262 -19.64 -5.21 -12.91
CA GLU A 262 -20.92 -4.88 -13.55
C GLU A 262 -21.24 -3.38 -13.54
N ASN A 263 -20.59 -2.57 -12.67
CA ASN A 263 -20.86 -1.13 -12.50
C ASN A 263 -19.68 -0.21 -12.90
N VAL A 264 -18.74 -0.72 -13.72
CA VAL A 264 -17.54 0.02 -14.16
C VAL A 264 -17.88 1.35 -14.84
N ASP A 265 -18.88 1.36 -15.72
CA ASP A 265 -19.26 2.55 -16.50
C ASP A 265 -19.76 3.70 -15.60
N GLU A 266 -20.27 3.36 -14.42
CA GLU A 266 -20.83 4.32 -13.46
C GLU A 266 -19.75 4.86 -12.52
N LEU A 267 -18.77 4.03 -12.15
CA LEU A 267 -17.72 4.36 -11.18
C LEU A 267 -16.47 4.97 -11.82
N ARG A 268 -16.07 4.50 -13.01
CA ARG A 268 -14.86 4.97 -13.73
C ARG A 268 -14.79 6.50 -13.91
N PRO A 269 -15.89 7.24 -14.19
CA PRO A 269 -15.83 8.69 -14.29
C PRO A 269 -15.32 9.39 -13.02
N GLY A 270 -15.54 8.81 -11.83
CA GLY A 270 -15.05 9.33 -10.56
C GLY A 270 -13.53 9.22 -10.43
N VAL A 271 -12.98 8.06 -10.75
CA VAL A 271 -11.53 7.81 -10.84
C VAL A 271 -10.88 8.74 -11.86
N GLU A 272 -11.47 8.85 -13.06
CA GLU A 272 -10.96 9.70 -14.13
C GLU A 272 -10.91 11.17 -13.70
N ALA A 273 -11.96 11.66 -13.04
CA ALA A 273 -12.00 13.02 -12.52
C ALA A 273 -10.93 13.28 -11.45
N THR A 274 -10.53 12.26 -10.69
CA THR A 274 -9.47 12.36 -9.68
C THR A 274 -8.08 12.32 -10.33
N ALA A 275 -7.82 11.36 -11.22
CA ALA A 275 -6.59 11.29 -12.01
C ALA A 275 -6.34 12.60 -12.79
N GLU A 276 -7.39 13.14 -13.41
CA GLU A 276 -7.32 14.38 -14.17
C GLU A 276 -6.96 15.60 -13.30
N LYS A 277 -7.35 15.64 -12.02
CA LYS A 277 -6.90 16.70 -11.09
C LYS A 277 -5.40 16.60 -10.85
N TYR A 278 -4.88 15.39 -10.67
CA TYR A 278 -3.44 15.18 -10.49
C TYR A 278 -2.66 15.49 -11.76
N ARG A 279 -3.13 15.08 -12.95
CA ARG A 279 -2.53 15.47 -14.24
C ARG A 279 -2.46 16.99 -14.42
N LYS A 280 -3.42 17.74 -13.87
CA LYS A 280 -3.42 19.22 -13.84
C LYS A 280 -2.48 19.84 -12.81
N GLY A 281 -1.76 19.03 -12.04
CA GLY A 281 -0.74 19.47 -11.10
C GLY A 281 -1.25 19.74 -9.69
N SER A 282 -2.39 19.17 -9.25
CA SER A 282 -2.86 19.35 -7.87
C SER A 282 -1.86 18.87 -6.82
N TRP A 283 -0.97 17.94 -7.17
CA TRP A 283 0.12 17.46 -6.33
C TRP A 283 1.20 18.53 -6.05
N LYS A 284 1.39 19.50 -6.96
CA LYS A 284 2.45 20.53 -6.82
C LYS A 284 2.25 21.38 -5.57
N ALA A 285 1.03 21.87 -5.37
CA ALA A 285 0.69 22.68 -4.19
C ALA A 285 0.87 21.90 -2.87
N GLU A 286 0.66 20.58 -2.89
CA GLU A 286 0.87 19.73 -1.71
C GLU A 286 2.36 19.56 -1.38
N LEU A 287 3.22 19.37 -2.40
CA LEU A 287 4.67 19.28 -2.23
C LEU A 287 5.29 20.63 -1.86
N GLU A 288 4.84 21.72 -2.49
CA GLU A 288 5.24 23.09 -2.13
C GLU A 288 4.89 23.39 -0.66
N SER A 289 3.68 23.02 -0.22
CA SER A 289 3.29 23.20 1.18
C SER A 289 4.16 22.40 2.16
N LEU A 290 4.62 21.21 1.79
CA LEU A 290 5.59 20.47 2.59
C LEU A 290 6.95 21.17 2.63
N ALA A 291 7.44 21.61 1.47
CA ALA A 291 8.72 22.29 1.32
C ALA A 291 8.77 23.65 2.03
N GLU A 292 7.66 24.37 2.17
CA GLU A 292 7.58 25.60 2.97
C GLU A 292 7.55 25.29 4.47
N ARG A 293 6.87 24.20 4.87
CA ARG A 293 6.68 23.88 6.29
C ARG A 293 7.92 23.34 6.98
N ARG A 294 8.90 22.81 6.23
CA ARG A 294 10.16 22.31 6.83
C ARG A 294 10.96 23.42 7.55
N GLU A 295 10.92 24.66 7.04
CA GLU A 295 11.51 25.85 7.69
C GLU A 295 10.95 26.03 9.11
N SER A 296 9.63 25.89 9.25
CA SER A 296 8.96 26.09 10.54
C SER A 296 9.32 25.05 11.62
N VAL A 297 9.94 23.93 11.22
CA VAL A 297 10.37 22.86 12.13
C VAL A 297 11.90 22.71 12.20
N GLY A 298 12.65 23.62 11.59
CA GLY A 298 14.12 23.63 11.63
C GLY A 298 14.77 22.52 10.82
N LEU A 299 14.07 21.98 9.82
CA LEU A 299 14.65 21.07 8.83
C LEU A 299 14.80 21.90 7.55
N GLU A 300 15.90 22.64 7.45
CA GLU A 300 16.24 23.41 6.24
C GLU A 300 17.44 22.75 5.55
N PRO A 301 17.47 22.73 4.21
CA PRO A 301 18.60 22.16 3.49
C PRO A 301 19.80 23.06 3.69
N GLU A 302 20.92 22.49 4.12
CA GLU A 302 22.19 23.20 3.99
C GLU A 302 22.48 23.39 2.49
N ILE A 303 22.83 24.61 2.10
CA ILE A 303 22.94 25.04 0.69
C ILE A 303 23.91 24.16 -0.14
N GLU A 304 24.83 23.43 0.51
CA GLU A 304 25.78 22.52 -0.13
C GLU A 304 25.13 21.21 -0.66
N ASP A 305 24.02 20.73 -0.09
CA ASP A 305 23.41 19.43 -0.47
C ASP A 305 22.57 19.51 -1.77
N MET A 306 22.07 20.70 -2.14
CA MET A 306 21.33 20.88 -3.39
C MET A 306 22.22 20.71 -4.63
N GLU A 307 23.51 21.08 -4.55
CA GLU A 307 24.43 20.98 -5.69
C GLU A 307 24.82 19.52 -5.99
N GLU A 308 24.94 18.65 -4.96
CA GLU A 308 25.20 17.22 -5.19
C GLU A 308 24.00 16.50 -5.82
N LEU A 309 22.77 16.81 -5.40
CA LEU A 309 21.54 16.22 -5.93
C LEU A 309 21.23 16.66 -7.37
N GLU A 310 21.58 17.90 -7.76
CA GLU A 310 21.43 18.40 -9.14
C GLU A 310 22.55 17.90 -10.07
N SER A 311 23.74 17.59 -9.55
CA SER A 311 24.90 17.15 -10.35
C SER A 311 24.87 15.67 -10.77
N GLY A 312 23.92 14.87 -10.25
CA GLY A 312 23.73 13.47 -10.64
C GLY A 312 23.19 13.25 -12.07
N GLY A 313 22.89 14.32 -12.82
CA GLY A 313 22.36 14.28 -14.17
C GLY A 313 23.41 14.52 -15.27
N ASN A 314 24.05 13.44 -15.72
CA ASN A 314 24.78 13.26 -16.99
C ASN A 314 25.90 14.25 -17.37
N GLU A 315 27.15 13.77 -17.33
CA GLU A 315 28.04 13.57 -18.50
C GLU A 315 29.48 13.30 -18.03
N GLN A 316 29.82 12.02 -17.77
CA GLN A 316 31.11 11.42 -18.15
C GLN A 316 31.13 9.93 -17.84
N ASP A 317 31.01 9.14 -18.92
CA ASP A 317 31.54 7.78 -19.00
C ASP A 317 33.06 7.86 -18.80
N ASP A 318 33.56 7.36 -17.67
CA ASP A 318 34.85 6.66 -17.61
C ASP A 318 34.94 5.84 -16.31
N GLY A 319 35.09 4.53 -16.49
CA GLY A 319 34.89 3.52 -15.47
C GLY A 319 35.72 3.70 -14.19
N GLN A 320 35.02 3.66 -13.05
CA GLN A 320 35.57 3.17 -11.81
C GLN A 320 34.66 2.07 -11.29
N SER A 321 35.11 0.83 -11.44
CA SER A 321 34.51 -0.30 -10.76
C SER A 321 34.48 0.01 -9.27
N LEU A 322 33.29 -0.07 -8.66
CA LEU A 322 33.12 -0.08 -7.21
C LEU A 322 34.20 -0.97 -6.58
N ASP A 323 35.05 -0.36 -5.76
CA ASP A 323 36.18 -1.04 -5.16
C ASP A 323 35.67 -2.15 -4.25
N LYS A 324 35.77 -3.40 -4.75
CA LYS A 324 35.41 -4.61 -4.02
C LYS A 324 36.18 -4.73 -2.69
N GLU A 325 37.25 -3.97 -2.50
CA GLU A 325 37.96 -3.90 -1.23
C GLU A 325 37.20 -3.10 -0.15
N MET A 326 36.42 -2.08 -0.53
CA MET A 326 35.64 -1.26 0.42
C MET A 326 34.41 -2.02 0.94
N VAL A 327 33.69 -2.72 0.05
CA VAL A 327 32.57 -3.62 0.43
C VAL A 327 33.07 -4.79 1.31
N LYS A 328 34.30 -5.26 1.07
CA LYS A 328 34.90 -6.35 1.85
C LYS A 328 35.40 -5.88 3.23
N ARG A 329 35.87 -4.64 3.36
CA ARG A 329 36.25 -4.05 4.66
C ARG A 329 35.03 -3.84 5.56
N ILE A 330 33.90 -3.43 5.01
CA ILE A 330 32.64 -3.29 5.77
C ILE A 330 32.12 -4.67 6.23
N SER A 331 32.22 -5.71 5.38
CA SER A 331 31.88 -7.09 5.78
C SER A 331 32.83 -7.70 6.82
N GLN A 332 34.10 -7.28 6.88
CA GLN A 332 35.05 -7.77 7.90
C GLN A 332 34.88 -7.06 9.24
N MET A 333 34.55 -5.76 9.25
CA MET A 333 34.27 -5.04 10.49
C MET A 333 32.97 -5.50 11.17
N GLY A 334 31.96 -5.97 10.42
CA GLY A 334 30.75 -6.57 10.99
C GLY A 334 30.96 -7.96 11.60
N ALA A 335 32.00 -8.69 11.19
CA ALA A 335 32.30 -10.03 11.71
C ALA A 335 33.13 -10.00 13.01
N GLU A 336 33.88 -8.93 13.27
CA GLU A 336 34.71 -8.79 14.49
C GLU A 336 33.91 -8.29 15.71
N VAL A 337 32.67 -7.81 15.54
CA VAL A 337 31.80 -7.37 16.66
C VAL A 337 30.92 -8.52 17.22
N ILE A 338 30.93 -9.70 16.60
CA ILE A 338 30.14 -10.88 17.04
C ILE A 338 31.01 -11.94 17.74
N SER A 339 32.30 -11.66 17.98
CA SER A 339 33.17 -12.56 18.75
C SER A 339 33.97 -11.82 19.82
N GLU A 340 33.28 -11.34 20.86
CA GLU A 340 33.74 -11.38 22.26
C GLU A 340 32.59 -11.75 23.20
#